data_AF-A0A3R9XUZ6-F1
#
_entry.id   AF-A0A3R9XUZ6-F1
#
_cell.length_a   1.000
_cell.length_b   1.000
_cell.length_c   1.000
_cell.angle_alpha   90.00
_cell.angle_beta   90.00
_cell.angle_gamma   90.00
#
_symmetry.space_group_name_H-M   'P 1'
#
loop_
_entity.id
_entity.type
_entity.pdbx_description
1 polymer ?
#
loop_
_entity_poly.entity_id
_entity_poly.type
_entity_poly.pdbx_seq_one_letter_code
_entity_poly.pdbx_strand_id
1 'polypeptide(L)' 'MSGTEKSKAHAEQAKGKVKEAVGRAVGNERMTAEGQADQAKGNARHAKEDVKDTFRR' A
#
# COMPACT_ATOMS: atom_id res chain seq x y z
N MET A 1 20.98 5.40 -9.83
CA MET A 1 20.03 6.30 -9.14
C MET A 1 19.19 5.50 -8.15
N SER A 2 19.73 5.06 -7.01
CA SER A 2 19.01 4.13 -6.09
C SER A 2 18.83 4.63 -4.65
N GLY A 3 19.33 5.83 -4.32
CA GLY A 3 19.11 6.44 -3.01
C GLY A 3 17.74 7.13 -2.90
N THR A 4 17.23 7.67 -4.01
CA THR A 4 15.95 8.39 -4.08
C THR A 4 14.75 7.45 -4.12
N GLU A 5 14.84 6.33 -4.85
CA GLU A 5 13.75 5.34 -5.00
C GLU A 5 13.43 4.62 -3.67
N LYS A 6 14.45 4.15 -2.95
CA LYS A 6 14.28 3.52 -1.62
C LYS A 6 13.72 4.52 -0.60
N SER A 7 14.22 5.76 -0.64
CA SER A 7 13.71 6.84 0.21
C SER A 7 12.27 7.20 -0.13
N LYS A 8 11.88 7.17 -1.42
CA LYS A 8 10.49 7.36 -1.87
C LYS A 8 9.57 6.27 -1.36
N ALA A 9 9.97 5.01 -1.49
CA ALA A 9 9.19 3.88 -1.00
C ALA A 9 8.98 3.94 0.52
N HIS A 10 10.02 4.28 1.28
CA HIS A 10 9.89 4.50 2.72
C HIS A 10 9.06 5.74 3.06
N ALA A 11 9.18 6.82 2.28
CA ALA A 11 8.38 8.02 2.46
C ALA A 11 6.89 7.78 2.16
N GLU A 12 6.57 6.99 1.13
CA GLU A 12 5.18 6.61 0.81
C GLU A 12 4.60 5.68 1.87
N GLN A 13 5.36 4.71 2.38
CA GLN A 13 4.92 3.90 3.52
C GLN A 13 4.69 4.74 4.78
N ALA A 14 5.60 5.66 5.09
CA ALA A 14 5.45 6.56 6.23
C ALA A 14 4.22 7.45 6.06
N LYS A 15 4.01 8.02 4.86
CA LYS A 15 2.86 8.87 4.54
C LYS A 15 1.54 8.09 4.57
N GLY A 16 1.56 6.82 4.15
CA GLY A 16 0.43 5.90 4.26
C GLY A 16 0.06 5.60 5.72
N LYS A 17 1.05 5.26 6.55
CA LYS A 17 0.85 5.06 8.00
C LYS A 17 0.34 6.32 8.69
N VAL A 18 0.87 7.48 8.32
CA VAL A 18 0.40 8.77 8.85
C VAL A 18 -1.05 9.03 8.42
N LYS A 19 -1.40 8.81 7.14
CA LYS A 19 -2.78 8.92 6.67
C LYS A 19 -3.73 7.96 7.39
N GLU A 20 -3.30 6.74 7.64
CA GLU A 20 -4.09 5.75 8.36
C GLU A 20 -4.28 6.16 9.83
N ALA A 21 -3.22 6.61 10.49
CA ALA A 21 -3.26 7.09 11.87
C ALA A 21 -4.13 8.35 12.00
N VAL A 22 -3.98 9.32 11.10
CA VAL A 22 -4.79 10.54 11.06
C VAL A 22 -6.23 10.22 10.70
N GLY A 23 -6.48 9.32 9.75
CA GLY A 23 -7.83 8.87 9.38
C GLY A 23 -8.56 8.20 10.53
N ARG A 24 -7.87 7.34 11.30
CA ARG A 24 -8.39 6.76 12.53
C ARG A 24 -8.61 7.81 13.63
N ALA A 25 -7.67 8.72 13.81
CA ALA A 25 -7.73 9.75 14.86
C ALA A 25 -8.82 10.81 14.62
N VAL A 26 -9.06 11.16 13.35
CA VAL A 26 -10.12 12.11 12.95
C VAL A 26 -11.48 11.41 12.81
N GLY A 27 -11.55 10.09 13.00
CA GLY A 27 -12.79 9.31 12.85
C GLY A 27 -13.32 9.28 11.42
N ASN A 28 -12.44 9.46 10.42
CA ASN A 28 -12.82 9.41 9.02
C ASN A 28 -12.73 7.97 8.52
N GLU A 29 -13.80 7.22 8.76
CA GLU A 29 -13.94 5.81 8.37
C GLU A 29 -13.76 5.61 6.86
N ARG A 30 -14.13 6.59 6.01
CA ARG A 30 -13.88 6.53 4.56
C ARG A 30 -12.39 6.47 4.23
N MET A 31 -11.58 7.31 4.87
CA MET A 31 -10.14 7.35 4.63
C MET A 31 -9.42 6.07 5.10
N THR A 32 -9.91 5.48 6.19
CA THR A 32 -9.40 4.18 6.68
C THR A 32 -9.85 3.02 5.77
N ALA A 33 -11.10 3.05 5.32
CA ALA A 33 -11.66 2.04 4.41
C ALA A 33 -11.00 2.09 3.03
N GLU A 34 -10.74 3.29 2.48
CA GLU A 34 -9.99 3.45 1.23
C GLU A 34 -8.56 2.91 1.36
N GLY A 35 -7.87 3.23 2.46
CA GLY A 35 -6.52 2.71 2.72
C GLY A 35 -6.46 1.18 2.83
N GLN A 36 -7.43 0.57 3.51
CA GLN A 36 -7.53 -0.89 3.58
C GLN A 36 -7.94 -1.51 2.24
N ALA A 37 -8.85 -0.88 1.49
CA ALA A 37 -9.26 -1.35 0.17
C ALA A 37 -8.08 -1.31 -0.83
N ASP A 38 -7.26 -0.26 -0.80
CA ASP A 38 -6.06 -0.17 -1.63
C ASP A 38 -5.00 -1.20 -1.23
N GLN A 39 -4.80 -1.45 0.07
CA GLN A 39 -3.93 -2.54 0.53
C GLN A 39 -4.42 -3.91 0.05
N ALA A 40 -5.72 -4.19 0.21
CA ALA A 40 -6.32 -5.44 -0.22
C ALA A 40 -6.21 -5.63 -1.74
N LYS A 41 -6.47 -4.57 -2.51
CA LYS A 41 -6.35 -4.58 -3.97
C LYS A 41 -4.90 -4.73 -4.43
N GLY A 42 -3.96 -4.10 -3.73
CA GLY A 42 -2.52 -4.24 -3.95
C GLY A 42 -2.05 -5.67 -3.69
N ASN A 43 -2.41 -6.25 -2.54
CA ASN A 43 -2.11 -7.64 -2.19
C ASN A 43 -2.73 -8.62 -3.19
N ALA A 44 -3.98 -8.38 -3.62
CA ALA A 44 -4.64 -9.22 -4.62
C ALA A 44 -3.94 -9.13 -5.99
N ARG A 45 -3.44 -7.95 -6.38
CA ARG A 45 -2.64 -7.78 -7.59
C ARG A 45 -1.31 -8.52 -7.49
N HIS A 46 -0.61 -8.35 -6.38
CA HIS A 46 0.67 -9.01 -6.12
C HIS A 46 0.51 -10.53 -6.16
N ALA A 47 -0.49 -11.07 -5.44
CA ALA A 47 -0.80 -12.50 -5.46
C ALA A 47 -1.18 -12.99 -6.87
N LYS A 48 -1.93 -12.21 -7.66
CA LYS A 48 -2.24 -12.56 -9.05
C LYS A 48 -1.00 -12.55 -9.94
N GLU A 49 -0.10 -11.59 -9.76
CA GLU A 49 1.18 -11.53 -10.48
C GLU A 49 2.09 -12.68 -10.07
N ASP A 50 2.28 -12.93 -8.78
CA ASP A 50 3.06 -14.06 -8.23
C ASP A 50 2.54 -15.41 -8.77
N VAL A 51 1.22 -15.61 -8.77
CA VAL A 51 0.59 -16.82 -9.33
C VAL A 51 0.83 -16.92 -10.84
N LYS A 52 0.70 -15.80 -11.58
CA LYS A 52 0.91 -15.79 -13.03
C LYS A 52 2.37 -16.01 -13.41
N ASP A 53 3.31 -15.47 -12.64
CA ASP A 53 4.76 -15.66 -12.83
C ASP A 53 5.15 -17.11 -12.55
N THR A 54 4.61 -17.69 -11.48
CA THR A 54 4.80 -19.11 -11.13
C THR A 54 4.23 -20.04 -12.20
N PHE A 55 3.08 -19.71 -12.78
CA PHE A 55 2.47 -20.49 -13.88
C PHE A 55 3.10 -20.26 -15.25
N ARG A 56 3.86 -19.16 -15.43
CA ARG A 56 4.52 -18.83 -16.70
C ARG A 56 5.94 -19.37 -16.79
N ARG A 57 6.40 -20.12 -15.78
CA ARG A 57 7.69 -20.81 -15.77
C ARG A 57 7.65 -22.15 -16.50
#